data_AF-A0AAE0XHC2-F1
#
_entry.id   AF-A0AAE0XHC2-F1
#
_cell.length_a   1.000
_cell.length_b   1.000
_cell.length_c   1.000
_cell.angle_alpha   90.00
_cell.angle_beta   90.00
_cell.angle_gamma   90.00
#
_symmetry.space_group_name_H-M   'P 1'
#
loop_
_entity.id
_entity.type
_entity.pdbx_description
1 polymer ?
#
loop_
_entity_poly.entity_id
_entity_poly.type
_entity_poly.pdbx_seq_one_letter_code
_entity_poly.pdbx_strand_id
1 'polypeptide(L)'
;MHSSAVMHADWSRALLPRDGAAYLECQSERASDYYGLGVRLGVYFAWLGSYVANTILPSEFGPASDTSTIFLLTLLIAMTNDARTKDLNQVDGLVLIHLCGGTVFGILSIWGYRTRLYHNHGARAVRYFGGFGTHLRLAVSLAVSAFGFWFWLYGIDRFLRPIGPDDGSTPPNPIECSTTYTFFFAKMRADGGIRYYYMVVSMLCIAYFGGMLIVSSLAGIAAFDNVRGLLSFKHWSNANRSKYATGFTHKELKYMYYFLRVANLFWLIFSAVTVEMTLNYNHIAGVLGGRHDGQLQLPSQLLPFLLGMFSFIRILYQMFKVKWGESPEKAADHAEPGDLTLPPGTEIINHMVVLSADGAPLPPARADSYQLVVRTLPVRLLVGWLPWLGLVAHPSNKHSRLSALVSRGTGLSSIHHAPAKEEDSAYASRATEAKRNVEVGENVA
;
A
#
# COMPACT_ATOMS: atom_id res chain seq x y z
N MET A 1 23.11 35.26 -45.88
CA MET A 1 22.37 35.66 -44.66
C MET A 1 21.18 34.72 -44.50
N HIS A 2 21.35 33.63 -43.74
CA HIS A 2 20.26 32.70 -43.43
C HIS A 2 19.61 33.13 -42.12
N SER A 3 18.33 33.52 -42.21
CA SER A 3 17.52 33.86 -41.05
C SER A 3 16.94 32.58 -40.48
N SER A 4 17.51 32.11 -39.37
CA SER A 4 17.00 31.01 -38.58
C SER A 4 15.76 31.49 -37.82
N ALA A 5 14.58 31.23 -38.36
CA ALA A 5 13.32 31.41 -37.65
C ALA A 5 13.20 30.34 -36.55
N VAL A 6 13.55 30.72 -35.33
CA VAL A 6 13.33 29.90 -34.14
C VAL A 6 11.83 29.84 -33.86
N MET A 7 11.23 28.70 -34.16
CA MET A 7 9.84 28.38 -33.86
C MET A 7 9.69 28.19 -32.34
N HIS A 8 9.52 29.28 -31.60
CA HIS A 8 9.09 29.24 -30.22
C HIS A 8 7.63 28.78 -30.20
N ALA A 9 7.42 27.52 -29.83
CA ALA A 9 6.10 27.00 -29.49
C ALA A 9 5.58 27.78 -28.27
N ASP A 10 4.77 28.79 -28.52
CA ASP A 10 4.11 29.62 -27.51
C ASP A 10 2.94 28.81 -26.90
N TRP A 11 3.28 27.83 -26.06
CA TRP A 11 2.33 26.96 -25.34
C TRP A 11 1.36 27.77 -24.47
N SER A 12 1.70 29.01 -24.12
CA SER A 12 0.88 29.95 -23.37
C SER A 12 -0.40 30.36 -24.10
N ARG A 13 -0.38 30.43 -25.45
CA ARG A 13 -1.56 30.82 -26.24
C ARG A 13 -2.50 29.67 -26.59
N ALA A 14 -2.06 28.42 -26.42
CA ALA A 14 -2.94 27.26 -26.64
C ALA A 14 -3.92 27.03 -25.48
N LEU A 15 -3.73 27.70 -24.34
CA LEU A 15 -4.52 27.48 -23.12
C LEU A 15 -5.45 28.65 -22.77
N LEU A 16 -5.38 29.78 -23.48
CA LEU A 16 -6.29 30.91 -23.26
C LEU A 16 -7.25 31.03 -24.47
N PRO A 17 -8.58 30.89 -24.26
CA PRO A 17 -9.56 31.05 -25.32
C PRO A 17 -9.45 32.43 -25.96
N ARG A 18 -9.63 32.46 -27.29
CA ARG A 18 -9.73 33.69 -28.08
C ARG A 18 -10.88 34.54 -27.54
N ASP A 19 -10.59 35.80 -27.17
CA ASP A 19 -11.56 36.75 -26.63
C ASP A 19 -12.84 36.79 -27.49
N GLY A 20 -13.95 36.24 -26.98
CA GLY A 20 -15.27 36.30 -27.63
C GLY A 20 -16.01 34.96 -27.80
N ALA A 21 -15.38 33.81 -27.59
CA ALA A 21 -16.13 32.55 -27.47
C ALA A 21 -16.77 32.48 -26.08
N ALA A 22 -18.10 32.37 -26.01
CA ALA A 22 -18.79 32.06 -24.75
C ALA A 22 -18.12 30.83 -24.13
N TYR A 23 -17.54 31.02 -22.95
CA TYR A 23 -16.76 29.99 -22.30
C TYR A 23 -17.72 28.84 -21.96
N LEU A 24 -17.51 27.69 -22.60
CA LEU A 24 -18.31 26.50 -22.37
C LEU A 24 -18.03 26.03 -20.94
N GLU A 25 -18.92 26.29 -20.00
CA GLU A 25 -18.80 25.82 -18.62
C GLU A 25 -19.75 24.66 -18.40
N CYS A 26 -19.20 23.45 -18.37
CA CYS A 26 -19.94 22.29 -17.89
C CYS A 26 -19.83 22.30 -16.35
N GLN A 27 -20.81 22.90 -15.66
CA GLN A 27 -20.82 22.95 -14.20
C GLN A 27 -21.56 21.74 -13.60
N SER A 28 -21.05 21.28 -12.45
CA SER A 28 -21.76 20.41 -11.51
C SER A 28 -21.82 21.17 -10.18
N GLU A 29 -23.03 21.34 -9.63
CA GLU A 29 -23.29 22.19 -8.46
C GLU A 29 -22.43 21.79 -7.25
N ARG A 30 -22.14 20.49 -7.10
CA ARG A 30 -21.39 19.92 -5.98
C ARG A 30 -19.93 19.63 -6.30
N ALA A 31 -19.46 19.91 -7.52
CA ALA A 31 -18.09 19.63 -7.94
C ALA A 31 -17.04 20.29 -7.02
N SER A 32 -17.32 21.50 -6.55
CA SER A 32 -16.45 22.23 -5.63
C SER A 32 -16.30 21.54 -4.27
N ASP A 33 -17.32 20.83 -3.80
CA ASP A 33 -17.28 20.13 -2.52
C ASP A 33 -16.55 18.78 -2.62
N TYR A 34 -16.68 18.10 -3.75
CA TYR A 34 -16.04 16.80 -3.96
C TYR A 34 -14.57 16.89 -4.31
N TYR A 35 -14.22 17.79 -5.22
CA TYR A 35 -12.88 17.89 -5.79
C TYR A 35 -12.55 19.35 -6.18
N GLY A 36 -13.10 20.31 -5.44
CA GLY A 36 -12.64 21.70 -5.52
C GLY A 36 -11.13 21.83 -5.35
N LEU A 37 -10.59 22.98 -5.71
CA LEU A 37 -9.15 23.23 -5.70
C LEU A 37 -8.51 22.86 -4.35
N GLY A 38 -9.15 23.24 -3.23
CA GLY A 38 -8.64 22.93 -1.89
C GLY A 38 -8.60 21.43 -1.59
N VAL A 39 -9.63 20.69 -2.01
CA VAL A 39 -9.70 19.23 -1.83
C VAL A 39 -8.58 18.55 -2.61
N ARG A 40 -8.43 18.88 -3.91
CA ARG A 40 -7.40 18.29 -4.78
C ARG A 40 -6.00 18.60 -4.28
N LEU A 41 -5.69 19.86 -3.99
CA LEU A 41 -4.38 20.25 -3.46
C LEU A 41 -4.10 19.58 -2.10
N GLY A 42 -5.10 19.49 -1.23
CA GLY A 42 -5.01 18.76 0.03
C GLY A 42 -4.63 17.30 -0.15
N VAL A 43 -5.32 16.60 -1.06
CA VAL A 43 -5.03 15.20 -1.42
C VAL A 43 -3.62 15.08 -2.03
N TYR A 44 -3.22 15.98 -2.93
CA TYR A 44 -1.89 15.97 -3.54
C TYR A 44 -0.76 16.19 -2.53
N PHE A 45 -0.93 17.11 -1.58
CA PHE A 45 0.02 17.30 -0.49
C PHE A 45 0.07 16.10 0.45
N ALA A 46 -1.08 15.49 0.77
CA ALA A 46 -1.14 14.27 1.57
C ALA A 46 -0.42 13.10 0.88
N TRP A 47 -0.58 12.96 -0.45
CA TRP A 47 0.15 11.98 -1.25
C TRP A 47 1.65 12.23 -1.24
N LEU A 48 2.08 13.45 -1.51
CA LEU A 48 3.50 13.80 -1.53
C LEU A 48 4.15 13.62 -0.16
N GLY A 49 3.47 14.04 0.90
CA GLY A 49 3.89 13.82 2.28
C GLY A 49 4.03 12.33 2.60
N SER A 50 3.02 11.53 2.29
CA SER A 50 3.07 10.07 2.50
C SER A 50 4.19 9.40 1.70
N TYR A 51 4.44 9.83 0.47
CA TYR A 51 5.55 9.35 -0.35
C TYR A 51 6.92 9.71 0.26
N VAL A 52 7.09 10.97 0.68
CA VAL A 52 8.32 11.45 1.34
C VAL A 52 8.54 10.73 2.66
N ALA A 53 7.50 10.55 3.48
CA ALA A 53 7.59 9.81 4.74
C ALA A 53 7.97 8.34 4.49
N ASN A 54 7.34 7.67 3.52
CA ASN A 54 7.67 6.28 3.19
C ASN A 54 9.13 6.14 2.70
N THR A 55 9.67 7.15 2.04
CA THR A 55 11.02 7.13 1.48
C THR A 55 12.08 7.56 2.49
N ILE A 56 11.84 8.65 3.23
CA ILE A 56 12.85 9.42 3.99
C ILE A 56 12.55 9.44 5.50
N LEU A 57 11.34 9.13 5.95
CA LEU A 57 11.00 9.24 7.37
C LEU A 57 9.99 8.18 7.83
N PRO A 58 10.45 6.95 8.11
CA PRO A 58 9.58 5.81 8.37
C PRO A 58 8.75 5.96 9.65
N SER A 59 9.20 6.81 10.60
CA SER A 59 8.47 7.16 11.81
C SER A 59 7.19 7.93 11.54
N GLU A 60 7.18 8.82 10.55
CA GLU A 60 6.00 9.65 10.21
C GLU A 60 5.09 9.01 9.17
N PHE A 61 5.48 7.87 8.58
CA PHE A 61 4.66 7.19 7.56
C PHE A 61 3.31 6.70 8.12
N GLY A 62 3.28 6.24 9.38
CA GLY A 62 2.05 5.77 10.03
C GLY A 62 0.96 6.85 10.00
N PRO A 63 1.20 8.01 10.66
CA PRO A 63 0.27 9.13 10.64
C PRO A 63 -0.09 9.63 9.24
N ALA A 64 0.88 9.77 8.33
CA ALA A 64 0.62 10.24 6.96
C ALA A 64 -0.30 9.28 6.17
N SER A 65 -0.07 7.98 6.32
CA SER A 65 -0.91 6.94 5.71
C SER A 65 -2.30 6.89 6.33
N ASP A 66 -2.44 7.16 7.63
CA ASP A 66 -3.75 7.20 8.29
C ASP A 66 -4.57 8.39 7.80
N THR A 67 -3.97 9.59 7.66
CA THR A 67 -4.63 10.75 7.04
C THR A 67 -5.12 10.43 5.63
N SER A 68 -4.28 9.79 4.80
CA SER A 68 -4.66 9.37 3.45
C SER A 68 -5.82 8.36 3.44
N THR A 69 -5.85 7.45 4.42
CA THR A 69 -6.92 6.46 4.58
C THR A 69 -8.24 7.12 5.00
N ILE A 70 -8.18 8.11 5.90
CA ILE A 70 -9.34 8.89 6.32
C ILE A 70 -9.93 9.64 5.12
N PHE A 71 -9.10 10.32 4.32
CA PHE A 71 -9.57 10.96 3.09
C PHE A 71 -10.23 9.96 2.14
N LEU A 72 -9.59 8.80 1.92
CA LEU A 72 -10.14 7.76 1.05
C LEU A 72 -11.51 7.25 1.54
N LEU A 73 -11.65 7.02 2.85
CA LEU A 73 -12.90 6.59 3.46
C LEU A 73 -14.00 7.67 3.34
N THR A 74 -13.67 8.93 3.59
CA THR A 74 -14.61 10.05 3.45
C THR A 74 -15.10 10.18 2.01
N LEU A 75 -14.21 10.13 1.03
CA LEU A 75 -14.57 10.16 -0.40
C LEU A 75 -15.46 8.97 -0.78
N LEU A 76 -15.16 7.77 -0.28
CA LEU A 76 -15.98 6.59 -0.52
C LEU A 76 -17.40 6.74 0.05
N ILE A 77 -17.53 7.27 1.28
CA ILE A 77 -18.83 7.50 1.92
C ILE A 77 -19.64 8.52 1.11
N ALA A 78 -19.03 9.66 0.74
CA ALA A 78 -19.67 10.69 -0.07
C ALA A 78 -20.14 10.13 -1.42
N MET A 79 -19.24 9.49 -2.18
CA MET A 79 -19.57 8.83 -3.45
C MET A 79 -20.73 7.84 -3.32
N THR A 80 -20.73 7.00 -2.29
CA THR A 80 -21.77 5.98 -2.10
C THR A 80 -23.11 6.60 -1.75
N ASN A 81 -23.12 7.61 -0.86
CA ASN A 81 -24.34 8.30 -0.46
C ASN A 81 -24.95 9.05 -1.63
N ASP A 82 -24.13 9.76 -2.41
CA ASP A 82 -24.62 10.62 -3.49
C ASP A 82 -24.96 9.82 -4.75
N ALA A 83 -24.28 8.69 -4.98
CA ALA A 83 -24.73 7.72 -5.97
C ALA A 83 -26.10 7.12 -5.60
N ARG A 84 -26.37 6.91 -4.31
CA ARG A 84 -27.66 6.38 -3.83
C ARG A 84 -28.78 7.41 -3.94
N THR A 85 -28.53 8.68 -3.62
CA THR A 85 -29.52 9.76 -3.79
C THR A 85 -29.66 10.22 -5.25
N LYS A 86 -28.83 9.68 -6.15
CA LYS A 86 -28.71 10.06 -7.56
C LYS A 86 -28.26 11.50 -7.74
N ASP A 87 -27.51 12.06 -6.81
CA ASP A 87 -26.96 13.41 -6.91
C ASP A 87 -25.51 13.42 -7.44
N LEU A 88 -24.90 12.25 -7.55
CA LEU A 88 -23.56 12.13 -8.11
C LEU A 88 -23.63 12.15 -9.65
N ASN A 89 -23.00 13.16 -10.27
CA ASN A 89 -22.86 13.21 -11.73
C ASN A 89 -21.78 12.22 -12.22
N GLN A 90 -21.87 11.82 -13.49
CA GLN A 90 -20.92 10.88 -14.10
C GLN A 90 -19.47 11.35 -13.98
N VAL A 91 -19.22 12.63 -14.27
CA VAL A 91 -17.87 13.22 -14.21
C VAL A 91 -17.35 13.33 -12.78
N ASP A 92 -18.24 13.57 -11.82
CA ASP A 92 -17.88 13.65 -10.41
C ASP A 92 -17.42 12.29 -9.91
N GLY A 93 -18.20 11.24 -10.20
CA GLY A 93 -17.82 9.86 -9.89
C GLY A 93 -16.50 9.45 -10.55
N LEU A 94 -16.28 9.86 -11.80
CA LEU A 94 -15.04 9.58 -12.54
C LEU A 94 -13.81 10.23 -11.86
N VAL A 95 -13.89 11.53 -11.54
CA VAL A 95 -12.79 12.26 -10.89
C VAL A 95 -12.50 11.70 -9.50
N LEU A 96 -13.55 11.43 -8.72
CA LEU A 96 -13.42 10.86 -7.38
C LEU A 96 -12.80 9.47 -7.41
N ILE A 97 -13.17 8.60 -8.36
CA ILE A 97 -12.52 7.29 -8.54
C ILE A 97 -11.04 7.44 -8.89
N HIS A 98 -10.64 8.42 -9.71
CA HIS A 98 -9.23 8.68 -10.02
C HIS A 98 -8.44 9.14 -8.78
N LEU A 99 -9.03 10.01 -7.94
CA LEU A 99 -8.44 10.39 -6.65
C LEU A 99 -8.32 9.18 -5.72
N CYS A 100 -9.34 8.34 -5.63
CA CYS A 100 -9.27 7.12 -4.85
C CYS A 100 -8.19 6.16 -5.38
N GLY A 101 -8.10 5.99 -6.71
CA GLY A 101 -7.09 5.18 -7.38
C GLY A 101 -5.67 5.66 -7.11
N GLY A 102 -5.42 6.97 -7.16
CA GLY A 102 -4.12 7.56 -6.83
C GLY A 102 -3.69 7.22 -5.40
N THR A 103 -4.61 7.28 -4.44
CA THR A 103 -4.34 6.90 -3.04
C THR A 103 -4.08 5.40 -2.91
N VAL A 104 -4.92 4.55 -3.52
CA VAL A 104 -4.83 3.08 -3.42
C VAL A 104 -3.51 2.56 -4.00
N PHE A 105 -3.13 2.99 -5.20
CA PHE A 105 -1.93 2.48 -5.88
C PHE A 105 -0.65 3.25 -5.54
N GLY A 106 -0.74 4.54 -5.21
CA GLY A 106 0.43 5.35 -4.86
C GLY A 106 0.85 5.20 -3.39
N ILE A 107 -0.11 5.22 -2.47
CA ILE A 107 0.15 5.23 -1.02
C ILE A 107 -0.14 3.89 -0.36
N LEU A 108 -1.32 3.33 -0.60
CA LEU A 108 -1.79 2.09 0.04
C LEU A 108 -1.37 0.82 -0.70
N SER A 109 -0.55 0.91 -1.74
CA SER A 109 -0.04 -0.28 -2.41
C SER A 109 0.65 -1.16 -1.38
N ILE A 110 0.51 -2.49 -1.52
CA ILE A 110 1.04 -3.46 -0.53
C ILE A 110 2.54 -3.27 -0.27
N TRP A 111 3.22 -2.68 -1.23
CA TRP A 111 4.60 -2.24 -1.10
C TRP A 111 4.76 -0.84 -0.50
N GLY A 112 3.89 0.12 -0.85
CA GLY A 112 3.80 1.45 -0.22
C GLY A 112 3.64 1.40 1.29
N TYR A 113 3.13 0.29 1.83
CA TYR A 113 2.96 0.00 3.26
C TYR A 113 4.27 -0.19 4.06
N ARG A 114 5.29 0.66 3.87
CA ARG A 114 6.59 0.69 4.57
C ARG A 114 7.73 0.00 3.81
N THR A 115 7.96 0.41 2.57
CA THR A 115 9.13 0.00 1.77
C THR A 115 10.43 0.18 2.57
N ARG A 116 10.57 1.25 3.35
CA ARG A 116 11.77 1.50 4.16
C ARG A 116 11.93 0.59 5.38
N LEU A 117 10.85 0.05 5.93
CA LEU A 117 10.96 -0.86 7.07
C LEU A 117 11.70 -2.14 6.66
N TYR A 118 11.47 -2.60 5.42
CA TYR A 118 12.23 -3.70 4.79
C TYR A 118 13.71 -3.36 4.58
N HIS A 119 14.02 -2.10 4.26
CA HIS A 119 15.42 -1.67 4.15
C HIS A 119 16.15 -1.79 5.49
N ASN A 120 15.52 -1.32 6.58
CA ASN A 120 16.15 -1.30 7.90
C ASN A 120 16.14 -2.66 8.62
N HIS A 121 15.07 -3.44 8.49
CA HIS A 121 14.87 -4.68 9.25
C HIS A 121 14.94 -5.94 8.39
N GLY A 122 15.15 -5.82 7.08
CA GLY A 122 15.15 -6.94 6.15
C GLY A 122 13.84 -7.73 6.19
N ALA A 123 13.93 -9.06 6.11
CA ALA A 123 12.76 -9.95 6.19
C ALA A 123 11.99 -9.86 7.53
N ARG A 124 12.61 -9.33 8.60
CA ARG A 124 11.92 -9.16 9.89
C ARG A 124 10.84 -8.08 9.84
N ALA A 125 10.89 -7.18 8.86
CA ALA A 125 9.88 -6.14 8.65
C ALA A 125 8.46 -6.71 8.45
N VAL A 126 8.33 -7.96 7.97
CA VAL A 126 7.04 -8.65 7.81
C VAL A 126 6.27 -8.73 9.14
N ARG A 127 6.96 -8.76 10.29
CA ARG A 127 6.31 -8.85 11.61
C ARG A 127 5.47 -7.63 11.97
N TYR A 128 5.72 -6.49 11.33
CA TYR A 128 4.96 -5.27 11.56
C TYR A 128 3.71 -5.20 10.67
N PHE A 129 3.49 -6.20 9.80
CA PHE A 129 2.26 -6.38 9.04
C PHE A 129 1.25 -7.18 9.89
N GLY A 130 -0.02 -6.80 9.81
CA GLY A 130 -1.08 -7.48 10.58
C GLY A 130 -1.65 -6.74 11.76
N GLY A 131 -1.22 -5.50 11.99
CA GLY A 131 -1.95 -4.63 12.91
C GLY A 131 -3.35 -4.32 12.37
N PHE A 132 -4.29 -3.99 13.26
CA PHE A 132 -5.66 -3.60 12.95
C PHE A 132 -5.77 -2.58 11.81
N GLY A 133 -4.90 -1.57 11.79
CA GLY A 133 -4.86 -0.57 10.71
C GLY A 133 -4.63 -1.17 9.32
N THR A 134 -3.93 -2.30 9.20
CA THR A 134 -3.76 -3.03 7.93
C THR A 134 -5.06 -3.60 7.41
N HIS A 135 -5.86 -4.22 8.30
CA HIS A 135 -7.16 -4.75 7.92
C HIS A 135 -8.13 -3.64 7.50
N LEU A 136 -8.14 -2.53 8.24
CA LEU A 136 -8.98 -1.38 7.89
C LEU A 136 -8.60 -0.81 6.52
N ARG A 137 -7.31 -0.61 6.23
CA ARG A 137 -6.84 -0.11 4.93
C ARG A 137 -7.15 -1.08 3.79
N LEU A 138 -7.01 -2.39 4.01
CA LEU A 138 -7.41 -3.42 3.04
C LEU A 138 -8.93 -3.39 2.79
N ALA A 139 -9.74 -3.25 3.84
CA ALA A 139 -11.20 -3.16 3.73
C ALA A 139 -11.64 -1.90 2.96
N VAL A 140 -11.05 -0.74 3.25
CA VAL A 140 -11.33 0.50 2.51
C VAL A 140 -10.91 0.37 1.05
N SER A 141 -9.73 -0.19 0.77
CA SER A 141 -9.26 -0.39 -0.61
C SER A 141 -10.14 -1.37 -1.39
N LEU A 142 -10.62 -2.43 -0.74
CA LEU A 142 -11.59 -3.36 -1.30
C LEU A 142 -12.91 -2.66 -1.63
N ALA A 143 -13.43 -1.84 -0.71
CA ALA A 143 -14.69 -1.12 -0.90
C ALA A 143 -14.59 -0.09 -2.03
N VAL A 144 -13.48 0.65 -2.12
CA VAL A 144 -13.17 1.55 -3.26
C VAL A 144 -13.12 0.77 -4.58
N SER A 145 -12.48 -0.40 -4.58
CA SER A 145 -12.38 -1.24 -5.79
C SER A 145 -13.74 -1.78 -6.22
N ALA A 146 -14.59 -2.17 -5.26
CA ALA A 146 -15.96 -2.60 -5.49
C ALA A 146 -16.84 -1.46 -6.04
N PHE A 147 -16.72 -0.25 -5.47
CA PHE A 147 -17.39 0.94 -5.99
C PHE A 147 -16.92 1.28 -7.40
N GLY A 148 -15.61 1.25 -7.66
CA GLY A 148 -15.05 1.46 -9.00
C GLY A 148 -15.60 0.46 -10.01
N PHE A 149 -15.63 -0.84 -9.66
CA PHE A 149 -16.22 -1.86 -10.52
C PHE A 149 -17.70 -1.58 -10.81
N TRP A 150 -18.49 -1.23 -9.79
CA TRP A 150 -19.90 -0.84 -9.96
C TRP A 150 -20.06 0.41 -10.84
N PHE A 151 -19.23 1.44 -10.65
CA PHE A 151 -19.27 2.67 -11.44
C PHE A 151 -19.03 2.39 -12.92
N TRP A 152 -17.99 1.61 -13.24
CA TRP A 152 -17.69 1.27 -14.63
C TRP A 152 -18.73 0.33 -15.21
N LEU A 153 -19.29 -0.59 -14.42
CA LEU A 153 -20.29 -1.54 -14.91
C LEU A 153 -21.65 -0.86 -15.19
N TYR A 154 -22.12 -0.03 -14.26
CA TYR A 154 -23.49 0.50 -14.25
C TYR A 154 -23.55 2.01 -14.10
N GLY A 155 -22.71 2.59 -13.24
CA GLY A 155 -22.74 4.00 -12.87
C GLY A 155 -22.70 4.93 -14.09
N ILE A 156 -21.69 4.75 -14.94
CA ILE A 156 -21.41 5.67 -16.06
C ILE A 156 -22.50 5.69 -17.14
N ASP A 157 -23.22 4.59 -17.37
CA ASP A 157 -24.21 4.51 -18.45
C ASP A 157 -25.65 4.80 -18.02
N ARG A 158 -26.04 4.31 -16.83
CA ARG A 158 -27.47 4.09 -16.51
C ARG A 158 -27.92 4.75 -15.22
N PHE A 159 -27.01 4.96 -14.28
CA PHE A 159 -27.40 5.30 -12.90
C PHE A 159 -26.99 6.70 -12.48
N LEU A 160 -25.89 7.23 -13.01
CA LEU A 160 -25.43 8.58 -12.69
C LEU A 160 -25.96 9.58 -13.70
N ARG A 161 -26.26 10.79 -13.20
CA ARG A 161 -26.75 11.88 -14.04
C ARG A 161 -25.65 12.33 -15.01
N PRO A 162 -25.99 12.61 -16.29
CA PRO A 162 -25.08 13.31 -17.19
C PRO A 162 -24.81 14.71 -16.65
N ILE A 163 -23.72 15.35 -17.09
CA ILE A 163 -23.37 16.69 -16.64
C ILE A 163 -24.49 17.66 -17.01
N GLY A 164 -25.08 18.35 -16.03
CA GLY A 164 -26.26 19.20 -16.20
C GLY A 164 -26.58 20.01 -14.93
N PRO A 165 -27.25 21.17 -15.04
CA PRO A 165 -27.83 21.85 -13.88
C PRO A 165 -28.95 21.01 -13.25
N ASP A 166 -29.03 21.03 -11.91
CA ASP A 166 -29.91 20.15 -11.12
C ASP A 166 -31.39 20.58 -11.14
N ASP A 167 -31.68 21.81 -11.54
CA ASP A 167 -33.02 22.42 -11.53
C ASP A 167 -33.92 21.93 -12.69
N GLY A 168 -33.38 21.11 -13.59
CA GLY A 168 -34.08 20.68 -14.80
C GLY A 168 -34.43 21.85 -15.73
N SER A 169 -33.86 23.04 -15.49
CA SER A 169 -34.10 24.19 -16.32
C SER A 169 -33.38 24.04 -17.65
N THR A 170 -34.09 24.38 -18.72
CA THR A 170 -33.50 24.54 -20.04
C THR A 170 -32.85 25.93 -20.08
N PRO A 171 -31.66 26.09 -20.67
CA PRO A 171 -31.17 25.26 -21.77
C PRO A 171 -30.46 23.99 -21.28
N PRO A 172 -30.66 22.85 -21.99
CA PRO A 172 -29.85 21.67 -21.76
C PRO A 172 -28.38 22.10 -21.88
N ASN A 173 -27.53 21.54 -21.02
CA ASN A 173 -26.08 21.70 -21.16
C ASN A 173 -25.70 21.49 -22.64
N PRO A 174 -24.76 22.28 -23.19
CA PRO A 174 -24.41 22.16 -24.59
C PRO A 174 -24.09 20.70 -24.92
N ILE A 175 -24.42 20.26 -26.14
CA ILE A 175 -24.26 18.85 -26.56
C ILE A 175 -22.82 18.37 -26.29
N GLU A 176 -21.86 19.28 -26.30
CA GLU A 176 -20.45 19.06 -25.96
C GLU A 176 -20.21 18.56 -24.51
N CYS A 177 -21.04 18.98 -23.54
CA CYS A 177 -21.00 18.53 -22.14
C CYS A 177 -21.68 17.17 -21.90
N SER A 178 -22.44 16.65 -22.87
CA SER A 178 -23.15 15.37 -22.71
C SER A 178 -22.22 14.16 -22.70
N THR A 179 -21.05 14.29 -23.33
CA THR A 179 -20.07 13.20 -23.43
C THR A 179 -19.00 13.38 -22.37
N THR A 180 -18.90 12.41 -21.45
CA THR A 180 -17.85 12.41 -20.44
C THR A 180 -16.54 11.89 -21.03
N TYR A 181 -15.46 12.66 -20.88
CA TYR A 181 -14.11 12.29 -21.27
C TYR A 181 -13.26 11.93 -20.05
N THR A 182 -12.23 11.11 -20.26
CA THR A 182 -11.20 10.82 -19.26
C THR A 182 -9.83 10.88 -19.91
N PHE A 183 -8.83 11.24 -19.11
CA PHE A 183 -7.43 11.13 -19.50
C PHE A 183 -6.88 9.76 -19.11
N PHE A 184 -6.03 9.19 -19.96
CA PHE A 184 -5.15 8.07 -19.61
C PHE A 184 -3.77 8.34 -20.20
N PHE A 185 -3.70 8.49 -21.53
CA PHE A 185 -2.56 9.07 -22.24
C PHE A 185 -3.00 10.00 -23.38
N ALA A 186 -4.30 10.06 -23.63
CA ALA A 186 -4.97 10.91 -24.60
C ALA A 186 -6.39 11.19 -24.10
N LYS A 187 -7.08 12.16 -24.71
CA LYS A 187 -8.51 12.40 -24.50
C LYS A 187 -9.29 11.17 -24.99
N MET A 188 -9.92 10.45 -24.08
CA MET A 188 -10.73 9.29 -24.39
C MET A 188 -12.15 9.46 -23.87
N ARG A 189 -13.11 8.92 -24.61
CA ARG A 189 -14.50 8.82 -24.15
C ARG A 189 -14.59 7.82 -23.00
N ALA A 190 -15.13 8.24 -21.86
CA ALA A 190 -15.21 7.41 -20.67
C ALA A 190 -16.19 6.23 -20.84
N ASP A 191 -17.21 6.39 -21.69
CA ASP A 191 -18.14 5.33 -22.11
C ASP A 191 -17.57 4.40 -23.20
N GLY A 192 -16.37 4.68 -23.72
CA GLY A 192 -15.71 3.90 -24.77
C GLY A 192 -14.88 2.71 -24.27
N GLY A 193 -13.86 2.31 -25.05
CA GLY A 193 -13.04 1.13 -24.75
C GLY A 193 -12.30 1.17 -23.41
N ILE A 194 -11.97 2.37 -22.91
CA ILE A 194 -11.28 2.57 -21.63
C ILE A 194 -12.10 2.04 -20.44
N ARG A 195 -13.43 2.00 -20.57
CA ARG A 195 -14.34 1.44 -19.57
C ARG A 195 -14.03 -0.03 -19.28
N TYR A 196 -13.84 -0.85 -20.31
CA TYR A 196 -13.53 -2.27 -20.14
C TYR A 196 -12.18 -2.48 -19.46
N TYR A 197 -11.19 -1.65 -19.80
CA TYR A 197 -9.90 -1.67 -19.12
C TYR A 197 -10.06 -1.43 -17.60
N TYR A 198 -10.80 -0.39 -17.20
CA TYR A 198 -11.01 -0.12 -15.79
C TYR A 198 -11.89 -1.17 -15.08
N MET A 199 -12.86 -1.78 -15.75
CA MET A 199 -13.60 -2.94 -15.19
C MET A 199 -12.65 -4.08 -14.82
N VAL A 200 -11.74 -4.44 -15.73
CA VAL A 200 -10.75 -5.51 -15.50
C VAL A 200 -9.83 -5.14 -14.34
N VAL A 201 -9.30 -3.92 -14.33
CA VAL A 201 -8.44 -3.44 -13.24
C VAL A 201 -9.17 -3.47 -11.89
N SER A 202 -10.41 -2.96 -11.81
CA SER A 202 -11.20 -3.00 -10.58
C SER A 202 -11.50 -4.44 -10.12
N MET A 203 -11.80 -5.36 -11.04
CA MET A 203 -12.00 -6.78 -10.72
C MET A 203 -10.73 -7.42 -10.15
N LEU A 204 -9.56 -7.14 -10.75
CA LEU A 204 -8.27 -7.62 -10.24
C LEU A 204 -7.99 -7.05 -8.84
N CYS A 205 -8.31 -5.78 -8.59
CA CYS A 205 -8.19 -5.16 -7.28
C CYS A 205 -9.13 -5.77 -6.24
N ILE A 206 -10.38 -6.09 -6.59
CA ILE A 206 -11.32 -6.79 -5.70
C ILE A 206 -10.76 -8.17 -5.32
N ALA A 207 -10.33 -8.94 -6.31
CA ALA A 207 -9.75 -10.26 -6.08
C ALA A 207 -8.50 -10.18 -5.19
N TYR A 208 -7.63 -9.19 -5.45
CA TYR A 208 -6.39 -8.98 -4.72
C TYR A 208 -6.62 -8.51 -3.28
N PHE A 209 -7.31 -7.39 -3.06
CA PHE A 209 -7.57 -6.85 -1.73
C PHE A 209 -8.50 -7.74 -0.92
N GLY A 210 -9.49 -8.37 -1.56
CA GLY A 210 -10.37 -9.34 -0.92
C GLY A 210 -9.62 -10.59 -0.47
N GLY A 211 -8.78 -11.16 -1.35
CA GLY A 211 -7.91 -12.28 -1.00
C GLY A 211 -6.96 -11.94 0.15
N MET A 212 -6.31 -10.77 0.10
CA MET A 212 -5.43 -10.30 1.17
C MET A 212 -6.16 -10.07 2.49
N LEU A 213 -7.37 -9.50 2.45
CA LEU A 213 -8.20 -9.32 3.64
C LEU A 213 -8.54 -10.66 4.26
N ILE A 214 -9.02 -11.63 3.48
CA ILE A 214 -9.35 -12.99 3.96
C ILE A 214 -8.13 -13.66 4.59
N VAL A 215 -7.01 -13.73 3.88
CA VAL A 215 -5.81 -14.42 4.37
C VAL A 215 -5.26 -13.73 5.62
N SER A 216 -5.23 -12.40 5.65
CA SER A 216 -4.80 -11.65 6.83
C SER A 216 -5.74 -11.86 8.02
N SER A 217 -7.06 -11.87 7.82
CA SER A 217 -8.04 -12.13 8.88
C SER A 217 -7.90 -13.55 9.44
N LEU A 218 -7.71 -14.57 8.58
CA LEU A 218 -7.46 -15.94 9.02
C LEU A 218 -6.16 -16.05 9.83
N ALA A 219 -5.11 -15.35 9.41
CA ALA A 219 -3.86 -15.28 10.16
C ALA A 219 -4.03 -14.57 11.52
N GLY A 220 -4.83 -13.51 11.57
CA GLY A 220 -5.19 -12.82 12.80
C GLY A 220 -5.95 -13.71 13.78
N ILE A 221 -6.94 -14.47 13.29
CA ILE A 221 -7.70 -15.45 14.08
C ILE A 221 -6.75 -16.54 14.61
N ALA A 222 -5.91 -17.12 13.76
CA ALA A 222 -4.95 -18.14 14.19
C ALA A 222 -3.95 -17.61 15.22
N ALA A 223 -3.50 -16.36 15.07
CA ALA A 223 -2.65 -15.71 16.06
C ALA A 223 -3.39 -15.49 17.39
N PHE A 224 -4.66 -15.07 17.33
CA PHE A 224 -5.50 -14.88 18.51
C PHE A 224 -5.76 -16.19 19.25
N ASP A 225 -6.06 -17.28 18.54
CA ASP A 225 -6.26 -18.60 19.14
C ASP A 225 -4.98 -19.10 19.83
N ASN A 226 -3.82 -18.89 19.22
CA ASN A 226 -2.54 -19.21 19.85
C ASN A 226 -2.31 -18.37 21.12
N VAL A 227 -2.62 -17.08 21.09
CA VAL A 227 -2.52 -16.20 22.28
C VAL A 227 -3.48 -16.67 23.37
N ARG A 228 -4.72 -17.03 23.04
CA ARG A 228 -5.69 -17.55 24.00
C ARG A 228 -5.24 -18.88 24.60
N GLY A 229 -4.67 -19.77 23.80
CA GLY A 229 -4.05 -21.01 24.27
C GLY A 229 -2.86 -20.76 25.20
N LEU A 230 -2.01 -19.78 24.87
CA LEU A 230 -0.88 -19.37 25.72
C LEU A 230 -1.32 -18.68 27.00
N LEU A 231 -2.41 -17.92 27.00
CA LEU A 231 -3.02 -17.38 28.22
C LEU A 231 -3.60 -18.50 29.09
N SER A 232 -4.05 -19.59 28.47
CA SER A 232 -4.56 -20.78 29.17
C SER A 232 -3.46 -21.71 29.70
N PHE A 233 -2.25 -21.71 29.11
CA PHE A 233 -1.14 -22.57 29.52
C PHE A 233 0.02 -21.75 30.08
N LYS A 234 0.38 -22.01 31.34
CA LYS A 234 1.43 -21.32 32.14
C LYS A 234 2.87 -21.37 31.55
N HIS A 235 3.07 -21.84 30.32
CA HIS A 235 4.36 -21.96 29.64
C HIS A 235 4.45 -20.97 28.48
N TRP A 236 4.77 -19.73 28.82
CA TRP A 236 4.82 -18.60 27.89
C TRP A 236 6.15 -18.52 27.09
N SER A 237 7.19 -19.25 27.51
CA SER A 237 8.56 -19.01 27.01
C SER A 237 8.89 -19.58 25.63
N ASN A 238 8.08 -20.50 25.07
CA ASN A 238 8.39 -21.22 23.84
C ASN A 238 7.44 -20.96 22.67
N ALA A 239 6.64 -19.88 22.72
CA ALA A 239 5.82 -19.47 21.58
C ALA A 239 6.73 -19.12 20.39
N ASN A 240 6.96 -20.13 19.54
CA ASN A 240 7.82 -20.08 18.37
C ASN A 240 7.42 -18.90 17.49
N ARG A 241 8.20 -17.83 17.62
CA ARG A 241 8.04 -16.57 16.90
C ARG A 241 8.07 -16.88 15.40
N SER A 242 6.92 -16.82 14.73
CA SER A 242 6.74 -17.17 13.32
C SER A 242 7.86 -16.53 12.50
N LYS A 243 8.80 -17.36 12.02
CA LYS A 243 9.96 -16.91 11.25
C LYS A 243 9.48 -16.68 9.81
N TYR A 244 9.00 -15.48 9.52
CA TYR A 244 8.69 -15.07 8.15
C TYR A 244 9.98 -15.01 7.33
N ALA A 245 10.15 -15.95 6.40
CA ALA A 245 11.17 -15.88 5.37
C ALA A 245 10.46 -15.69 4.03
N THR A 246 10.51 -14.48 3.49
CA THR A 246 10.09 -14.19 2.11
C THR A 246 10.97 -14.92 1.10
N GLY A 247 12.18 -15.28 1.53
CA GLY A 247 13.20 -15.92 0.71
C GLY A 247 13.99 -14.92 -0.12
N PHE A 248 13.69 -13.61 -0.10
CA PHE A 248 14.45 -12.59 -0.84
C PHE A 248 15.83 -12.33 -0.23
N THR A 249 16.85 -12.21 -1.07
CA THR A 249 18.15 -11.69 -0.68
C THR A 249 18.05 -10.19 -0.44
N HIS A 250 18.97 -9.63 0.36
CA HIS A 250 18.98 -8.19 0.63
C HIS A 250 19.15 -7.34 -0.64
N LYS A 251 19.94 -7.83 -1.61
CA LYS A 251 20.13 -7.15 -2.92
C LYS A 251 18.82 -7.09 -3.71
N GLU A 252 18.11 -8.20 -3.86
CA GLU A 252 16.81 -8.22 -4.58
C GLU A 252 15.78 -7.32 -3.90
N LEU A 253 15.71 -7.35 -2.56
CA LEU A 253 14.80 -6.50 -1.79
C LEU A 253 15.09 -5.00 -2.03
N LYS A 254 16.37 -4.62 -2.15
CA LYS A 254 16.80 -3.26 -2.47
C LYS A 254 16.41 -2.84 -3.89
N TYR A 255 16.54 -3.72 -4.88
CA TYR A 255 16.09 -3.43 -6.25
C TYR A 255 14.59 -3.27 -6.33
N MET A 256 13.85 -4.20 -5.72
CA MET A 256 12.39 -4.14 -5.67
C MET A 256 11.93 -2.87 -4.96
N TYR A 257 12.54 -2.51 -3.83
CA TYR A 257 12.31 -1.24 -3.12
C TYR A 257 12.47 -0.02 -4.04
N TYR A 258 13.59 0.05 -4.78
CA TYR A 258 13.86 1.18 -5.65
C TYR A 258 12.83 1.28 -6.79
N PHE A 259 12.51 0.15 -7.42
CA PHE A 259 11.47 0.08 -8.45
C PHE A 259 10.12 0.55 -7.93
N LEU A 260 9.69 0.06 -6.77
CA LEU A 260 8.41 0.41 -6.16
C LEU A 260 8.33 1.88 -5.76
N ARG A 261 9.43 2.46 -5.26
CA ARG A 261 9.51 3.89 -4.97
C ARG A 261 9.28 4.71 -6.24
N VAL A 262 9.96 4.38 -7.34
CA VAL A 262 9.80 5.09 -8.62
C VAL A 262 8.40 4.86 -9.19
N ALA A 263 7.89 3.64 -9.15
CA ALA A 263 6.55 3.30 -9.62
C ALA A 263 5.45 4.02 -8.84
N ASN A 264 5.56 4.10 -7.50
CA ASN A 264 4.61 4.84 -6.66
C ASN A 264 4.65 6.33 -6.99
N LEU A 265 5.83 6.94 -7.13
CA LEU A 265 5.95 8.36 -7.50
C LEU A 265 5.33 8.62 -8.87
N PHE A 266 5.66 7.77 -9.85
CA PHE A 266 5.07 7.84 -11.19
C PHE A 266 3.55 7.77 -11.10
N TRP A 267 3.00 6.82 -10.32
CA TRP A 267 1.56 6.66 -10.20
C TRP A 267 0.87 7.86 -9.54
N LEU A 268 1.48 8.47 -8.53
CA LEU A 268 0.95 9.68 -7.88
C LEU A 268 0.89 10.86 -8.87
N ILE A 269 1.97 11.09 -9.61
CA ILE A 269 2.03 12.14 -10.64
C ILE A 269 1.02 11.84 -11.74
N PHE A 270 0.99 10.61 -12.22
CA PHE A 270 0.07 10.15 -13.26
C PHE A 270 -1.40 10.34 -12.84
N SER A 271 -1.74 10.04 -11.58
CA SER A 271 -3.09 10.19 -11.05
C SER A 271 -3.49 11.67 -10.94
N ALA A 272 -2.58 12.53 -10.46
CA ALA A 272 -2.83 13.97 -10.43
C ALA A 272 -3.05 14.53 -11.84
N VAL A 273 -2.16 14.20 -12.79
CA VAL A 273 -2.31 14.59 -14.20
C VAL A 273 -3.61 14.07 -14.80
N THR A 274 -3.99 12.83 -14.48
CA THR A 274 -5.25 12.22 -14.93
C THR A 274 -6.45 13.00 -14.45
N VAL A 275 -6.47 13.42 -13.18
CA VAL A 275 -7.53 14.27 -12.63
C VAL A 275 -7.56 15.64 -13.32
N GLU A 276 -6.43 16.35 -13.38
CA GLU A 276 -6.36 17.69 -13.98
C GLU A 276 -6.79 17.70 -15.45
N MET A 277 -6.29 16.73 -16.23
CA MET A 277 -6.63 16.62 -17.65
C MET A 277 -8.07 16.16 -17.85
N THR A 278 -8.61 15.29 -16.99
CA THR A 278 -10.03 14.91 -17.04
C THR A 278 -10.92 16.13 -16.77
N LEU A 279 -10.61 16.97 -15.79
CA LEU A 279 -11.35 18.21 -15.53
C LEU A 279 -11.29 19.16 -16.73
N ASN A 280 -10.10 19.35 -17.30
CA ASN A 280 -9.91 20.22 -18.46
C ASN A 280 -10.66 19.71 -19.70
N TYR A 281 -10.63 18.40 -19.98
CA TYR A 281 -11.31 17.81 -21.14
C TYR A 281 -12.83 17.81 -21.06
N ASN A 282 -13.40 17.94 -19.85
CA ASN A 282 -14.83 18.08 -19.62
C ASN A 282 -15.24 19.52 -19.31
N HIS A 283 -14.35 20.50 -19.51
CA HIS A 283 -14.63 21.93 -19.33
C HIS A 283 -15.19 22.30 -17.94
N ILE A 284 -14.73 21.61 -16.89
CA ILE A 284 -15.13 21.87 -15.50
C ILE A 284 -14.21 22.94 -14.91
N ALA A 285 -14.36 24.17 -15.36
CA ALA A 285 -13.47 25.26 -14.96
C ALA A 285 -13.74 25.82 -13.55
N GLY A 286 -14.98 25.69 -13.07
CA GLY A 286 -15.38 26.21 -11.76
C GLY A 286 -14.54 25.66 -10.60
N VAL A 287 -14.01 24.44 -10.73
CA VAL A 287 -13.15 23.83 -9.70
C VAL A 287 -11.66 24.14 -9.87
N LEU A 288 -11.23 24.76 -10.97
CA LEU A 288 -9.81 24.98 -11.31
C LEU A 288 -9.17 26.15 -10.57
N GLY A 289 -9.93 26.95 -9.82
CA GLY A 289 -9.36 28.12 -9.13
C GLY A 289 -9.45 29.42 -9.95
N GLY A 290 -10.42 29.52 -10.86
CA GLY A 290 -10.63 30.72 -11.67
C GLY A 290 -10.94 31.98 -10.84
N ARG A 291 -10.83 33.15 -11.49
CA ARG A 291 -10.97 34.48 -10.84
C ARG A 291 -12.32 34.70 -10.15
N HIS A 292 -13.36 33.97 -10.55
CA HIS A 292 -14.73 34.14 -10.04
C HIS A 292 -15.19 32.99 -9.13
N ASP A 293 -14.80 31.73 -9.41
CA ASP A 293 -15.36 30.55 -8.71
C ASP A 293 -14.33 29.74 -7.91
N GLY A 294 -13.06 30.17 -7.91
CA GLY A 294 -11.94 29.48 -7.26
C GLY A 294 -11.80 29.70 -5.75
N GLN A 295 -12.85 30.16 -5.07
CA GLN A 295 -12.71 30.61 -3.70
C GLN A 295 -12.53 29.43 -2.74
N LEU A 296 -11.34 29.33 -2.12
CA LEU A 296 -11.02 28.43 -0.99
C LEU A 296 -11.83 28.74 0.29
N GLN A 297 -12.93 29.49 0.17
CA GLN A 297 -13.71 29.99 1.29
C GLN A 297 -14.62 28.92 1.89
N LEU A 298 -15.04 27.92 1.11
CA LEU A 298 -15.88 26.85 1.62
C LEU A 298 -15.09 25.96 2.60
N PRO A 299 -15.64 25.66 3.80
CA PRO A 299 -14.99 24.76 4.76
C PRO A 299 -14.67 23.38 4.18
N SER A 300 -15.51 22.88 3.26
CA SER A 300 -15.32 21.62 2.52
C SER A 300 -14.00 21.58 1.74
N GLN A 301 -13.52 22.74 1.26
CA GLN A 301 -12.27 22.86 0.51
C GLN A 301 -11.09 23.26 1.40
N LEU A 302 -11.31 24.18 2.34
CA LEU A 302 -10.24 24.69 3.21
C LEU A 302 -9.70 23.61 4.15
N LEU A 303 -10.58 22.76 4.72
CA LEU A 303 -10.17 21.74 5.68
C LEU A 303 -9.22 20.70 5.06
N PRO A 304 -9.55 20.03 3.92
CA PRO A 304 -8.61 19.10 3.29
C PRO A 304 -7.30 19.77 2.86
N PHE A 305 -7.37 21.01 2.35
CA PHE A 305 -6.19 21.78 1.97
C PHE A 305 -5.24 21.98 3.15
N LEU A 306 -5.74 22.53 4.26
CA LEU A 306 -4.93 22.79 5.46
C LEU A 306 -4.40 21.49 6.07
N LEU A 307 -5.22 20.44 6.14
CA LEU A 307 -4.79 19.13 6.66
C LEU A 307 -3.67 18.53 5.81
N GLY A 308 -3.81 18.54 4.48
CA GLY A 308 -2.77 18.07 3.56
C GLY A 308 -1.50 18.90 3.62
N MET A 309 -1.64 20.22 3.58
CA MET A 309 -0.52 21.17 3.62
C MET A 309 0.26 21.11 4.93
N PHE A 310 -0.40 21.19 6.09
CA PHE A 310 0.28 21.13 7.38
C PHE A 310 0.90 19.76 7.65
N SER A 311 0.26 18.68 7.22
CA SER A 311 0.84 17.33 7.28
C SER A 311 2.13 17.26 6.44
N PHE A 312 2.11 17.83 5.23
CA PHE A 312 3.30 17.90 4.37
C PHE A 312 4.42 18.76 4.98
N ILE A 313 4.10 19.95 5.49
CA ILE A 313 5.06 20.84 6.16
C ILE A 313 5.69 20.14 7.37
N ARG A 314 4.89 19.44 8.19
CA ARG A 314 5.39 18.65 9.32
C ARG A 314 6.41 17.61 8.88
N ILE A 315 6.14 16.88 7.80
CA ILE A 315 7.05 15.85 7.27
C ILE A 315 8.35 16.49 6.76
N LEU A 316 8.27 17.62 6.06
CA LEU A 316 9.45 18.37 5.64
C LEU A 316 10.27 18.87 6.83
N TYR A 317 9.61 19.42 7.85
CA TYR A 317 10.27 19.86 9.07
C TYR A 317 11.03 18.72 9.76
N GLN A 318 10.39 17.56 9.95
CA GLN A 318 11.05 16.41 10.55
C GLN A 318 12.20 15.87 9.69
N MET A 319 12.05 15.90 8.36
CA MET A 319 13.14 15.56 7.43
C MET A 319 14.34 16.51 7.59
N PHE A 320 14.08 17.82 7.70
CA PHE A 320 15.14 18.80 7.93
C PHE A 320 15.80 18.62 9.28
N LYS A 321 15.02 18.38 10.34
CA LYS A 321 15.53 18.09 11.70
C LYS A 321 16.51 16.91 11.71
N VAL A 322 16.15 15.81 11.06
CA VAL A 322 17.03 14.62 10.92
C VAL A 322 18.29 14.94 10.12
N LYS A 323 18.18 15.76 9.06
CA LYS A 323 19.34 16.12 8.21
C LYS A 323 20.32 17.06 8.92
N TRP A 324 19.84 17.97 9.77
CA TRP A 324 20.65 19.00 10.42
C TRP A 324 21.42 18.53 11.66
N GLY A 325 21.46 17.21 11.93
CA GLY A 325 22.39 16.66 12.90
C GLY A 325 21.92 16.74 14.36
N GLU A 326 20.65 17.08 14.60
CA GLU A 326 19.95 16.52 15.77
C GLU A 326 19.74 15.03 15.51
N SER A 327 20.84 14.27 15.51
CA SER A 327 20.78 12.83 15.37
C SER A 327 19.92 12.34 16.53
N PRO A 328 18.76 11.71 16.28
CA PRO A 328 17.90 11.20 17.33
C PRO A 328 18.65 10.20 18.23
N GLU A 329 19.76 9.66 17.75
CA GLU A 329 20.72 8.85 18.51
C GLU A 329 21.36 9.62 19.67
N LYS A 330 21.72 10.90 19.50
CA LYS A 330 22.21 11.71 20.63
C LYS A 330 21.11 12.05 21.65
N ALA A 331 19.86 12.10 21.21
CA ALA A 331 18.72 12.27 22.12
C ALA A 331 18.35 10.95 22.83
N ALA A 332 18.56 9.80 22.18
CA ALA A 332 18.34 8.48 22.75
C ALA A 332 19.50 8.03 23.67
N ASP A 333 20.74 8.45 23.41
CA ASP A 333 21.90 8.17 24.26
C ASP A 333 21.91 9.04 25.53
N HIS A 334 21.16 10.15 25.55
CA HIS A 334 20.89 10.95 26.76
C HIS A 334 19.55 10.61 27.43
N ALA A 335 18.70 9.80 26.79
CA ALA A 335 17.63 9.13 27.49
C ALA A 335 18.31 7.98 28.26
N GLU A 336 18.55 8.19 29.56
CA GLU A 336 19.06 7.11 30.40
C GLU A 336 18.25 5.84 30.13
N PRO A 337 18.88 4.65 30.07
CA PRO A 337 18.20 3.36 29.91
C PRO A 337 17.12 3.04 30.97
N GLY A 338 16.79 3.98 31.85
CA GLY A 338 15.91 3.82 32.99
C GLY A 338 14.44 4.18 32.77
N ASP A 339 14.03 4.95 31.75
CA ASP A 339 12.62 5.38 31.71
C ASP A 339 12.09 5.82 30.34
N LEU A 340 12.25 4.95 29.33
CA LEU A 340 11.49 5.05 28.08
C LEU A 340 10.03 4.64 28.35
N THR A 341 9.32 5.48 29.10
CA THR A 341 7.86 5.46 29.18
C THR A 341 7.34 5.75 27.79
N LEU A 342 7.00 4.69 27.06
CA LEU A 342 6.15 4.82 25.89
C LEU A 342 4.85 5.50 26.37
N PRO A 343 4.24 6.36 25.54
CA PRO A 343 2.99 7.00 25.90
C PRO A 343 1.99 5.94 26.40
N PRO A 344 1.35 6.17 27.57
CA PRO A 344 0.49 5.18 28.22
C PRO A 344 -0.68 4.86 27.28
N GLY A 345 -0.59 3.72 26.61
CA GLY A 345 -1.54 3.31 25.58
C GLY A 345 -0.98 2.36 24.52
N THR A 346 0.35 2.34 24.31
CA THR A 346 1.00 1.42 23.33
C THR A 346 1.84 0.29 23.95
N GLU A 347 1.92 0.20 25.28
CA GLU A 347 2.88 -0.68 25.97
C GLU A 347 2.49 -2.15 26.09
N ILE A 348 1.21 -2.51 26.02
CA ILE A 348 0.82 -3.88 26.42
C ILE A 348 1.30 -4.95 25.42
N ILE A 349 1.69 -4.58 24.19
CA ILE A 349 1.97 -5.58 23.14
C ILE A 349 3.47 -5.75 22.79
N ASN A 350 4.34 -4.76 23.05
CA ASN A 350 5.71 -4.79 22.47
C ASN A 350 6.88 -4.92 23.45
N HIS A 351 6.70 -4.78 24.78
CA HIS A 351 7.81 -4.72 25.74
C HIS A 351 7.88 -5.84 26.79
N MET A 352 7.41 -7.05 26.47
CA MET A 352 7.90 -8.22 27.23
C MET A 352 9.30 -8.60 26.73
N VAL A 353 10.30 -7.92 27.29
CA VAL A 353 11.69 -8.41 27.30
C VAL A 353 11.66 -9.76 28.01
N VAL A 354 11.87 -10.82 27.25
CA VAL A 354 11.93 -12.19 27.76
C VAL A 354 13.20 -12.32 28.59
N LEU A 355 13.11 -11.98 29.87
CA LEU A 355 14.03 -12.50 30.87
C LEU A 355 13.77 -14.01 30.96
N SER A 356 14.83 -14.81 30.83
CA SER A 356 14.76 -16.23 31.18
C SER A 356 14.24 -16.33 32.62
N ALA A 357 13.48 -17.37 32.95
CA ALA A 357 12.98 -17.60 34.32
C ALA A 357 14.11 -17.58 35.38
N ASP A 358 15.35 -17.79 34.93
CA ASP A 358 16.55 -17.86 35.78
C ASP A 358 17.36 -16.55 35.82
N GLY A 359 16.89 -15.45 35.20
CA GLY A 359 17.58 -14.15 35.20
C GLY A 359 18.90 -14.09 34.43
N ALA A 360 19.36 -15.21 33.86
CA ALA A 360 20.58 -15.26 33.07
C ALA A 360 20.38 -14.60 31.69
N PRO A 361 21.36 -13.82 31.19
CA PRO A 361 21.38 -13.37 29.81
C PRO A 361 21.36 -14.60 28.90
N LEU A 362 20.32 -14.71 28.06
CA LEU A 362 20.28 -15.74 27.04
C LEU A 362 21.56 -15.62 26.19
N PRO A 363 22.31 -16.71 25.96
CA PRO A 363 23.50 -16.68 25.11
C PRO A 363 23.10 -16.06 23.75
N PRO A 364 23.97 -15.23 23.14
CA PRO A 364 23.65 -14.57 21.88
C PRO A 364 23.15 -15.64 20.94
N ALA A 365 21.86 -15.55 20.59
CA ALA A 365 21.16 -16.60 19.87
C ALA A 365 22.06 -16.98 18.71
N ARG A 366 22.58 -18.22 18.75
CA ARG A 366 23.42 -18.79 17.70
C ARG A 366 22.80 -18.32 16.41
N ALA A 367 23.56 -17.64 15.56
CA ALA A 367 23.08 -17.17 14.28
C ALA A 367 22.66 -18.43 13.53
N ASP A 368 21.40 -18.85 13.74
CA ASP A 368 20.84 -20.08 13.22
C ASP A 368 21.12 -19.96 11.74
N SER A 369 21.97 -20.85 11.23
CA SER A 369 22.26 -20.96 9.83
C SER A 369 20.91 -21.14 9.15
N TYR A 370 20.35 -20.02 8.67
CA TYR A 370 19.07 -19.97 8.02
C TYR A 370 19.24 -20.87 6.81
N GLN A 371 18.77 -22.11 6.91
CA GLN A 371 18.68 -22.98 5.76
C GLN A 371 17.76 -22.24 4.80
N LEU A 372 18.39 -21.60 3.81
CA LEU A 372 17.75 -20.89 2.74
C LEU A 372 17.03 -21.99 1.97
N VAL A 373 15.77 -22.26 2.34
CA VAL A 373 14.91 -23.12 1.54
C VAL A 373 14.82 -22.43 0.19
N VAL A 374 15.51 -23.00 -0.81
CA VAL A 374 15.60 -22.45 -2.16
C VAL A 374 14.21 -22.55 -2.77
N ARG A 375 13.42 -21.49 -2.61
CA ARG A 375 12.12 -21.35 -3.26
C ARG A 375 12.33 -20.85 -4.69
N THR A 376 11.50 -21.31 -5.62
CA THR A 376 11.51 -20.78 -6.98
C THR A 376 11.14 -19.29 -6.98
N LEU A 377 11.67 -18.53 -7.93
CA LEU A 377 11.42 -17.08 -8.04
C LEU A 377 9.92 -16.71 -8.04
N PRO A 378 9.01 -17.43 -8.73
CA PRO A 378 7.58 -17.13 -8.70
C PRO A 378 6.97 -17.27 -7.31
N VAL A 379 7.38 -18.29 -6.54
CA VAL A 379 6.91 -18.50 -5.16
C VAL A 379 7.45 -17.40 -4.24
N ARG A 380 8.71 -16.98 -4.42
CA ARG A 380 9.31 -15.87 -3.67
C ARG A 380 8.56 -14.57 -3.93
N LEU A 381 8.28 -14.27 -5.20
CA LEU A 381 7.45 -13.13 -5.60
C LEU A 381 6.07 -13.24 -4.98
N LEU A 382 5.36 -14.35 -5.15
CA LEU A 382 4.03 -14.54 -4.58
C LEU A 382 4.00 -14.32 -3.06
N VAL A 383 4.97 -14.87 -2.32
CA VAL A 383 5.10 -14.66 -0.87
C VAL A 383 5.52 -13.24 -0.52
N GLY A 384 6.31 -12.56 -1.36
CA GLY A 384 6.61 -11.14 -1.19
C GLY A 384 5.39 -10.24 -1.37
N TRP A 385 4.56 -10.55 -2.37
CA TRP A 385 3.31 -9.84 -2.69
C TRP A 385 2.16 -10.18 -1.74
N LEU A 386 2.20 -11.37 -1.12
CA LEU A 386 1.22 -11.89 -0.18
C LEU A 386 1.96 -12.47 1.05
N PRO A 387 2.55 -11.62 1.92
CA PRO A 387 3.38 -12.06 3.05
C PRO A 387 2.69 -13.06 3.98
N TRP A 388 1.36 -13.00 4.04
CA TRP A 388 0.52 -13.92 4.81
C TRP A 388 0.49 -15.34 4.28
N LEU A 389 0.73 -15.58 2.98
CA LEU A 389 0.89 -16.94 2.45
C LEU A 389 2.08 -17.65 3.11
N GLY A 390 3.08 -16.92 3.58
CA GLY A 390 4.18 -17.47 4.36
C GLY A 390 3.75 -18.15 5.66
N LEU A 391 2.62 -17.74 6.26
CA LEU A 391 2.04 -18.40 7.43
C LEU A 391 1.32 -19.69 7.08
N VAL A 392 0.57 -19.66 5.98
CA VAL A 392 -0.25 -20.80 5.55
C VAL A 392 0.62 -21.91 4.99
N ALA A 393 1.69 -21.56 4.27
CA ALA A 393 2.50 -22.50 3.50
C ALA A 393 3.63 -23.17 4.29
N HIS A 394 3.81 -22.92 5.60
CA HIS A 394 4.94 -23.51 6.34
C HIS A 394 4.70 -25.02 6.59
N PRO A 395 5.41 -25.93 5.88
CA PRO A 395 5.05 -27.36 5.87
C PRO A 395 5.50 -28.10 7.14
N SER A 396 6.34 -27.49 7.97
CA SER A 396 6.91 -28.15 9.15
C SER A 396 5.93 -28.33 10.31
N ASN A 397 4.75 -27.68 10.27
CA ASN A 397 3.68 -27.97 11.21
C ASN A 397 2.93 -29.23 10.75
N LYS A 398 3.53 -30.40 10.96
CA LYS A 398 2.91 -31.72 10.69
C LYS A 398 1.55 -31.93 11.39
N HIS A 399 1.18 -31.04 12.33
CA HIS A 399 -0.12 -31.04 13.02
C HIS A 399 -1.09 -29.95 12.58
N SER A 400 -0.74 -29.09 11.62
CA SER A 400 -1.69 -28.10 11.08
C SER A 400 -2.74 -28.82 10.24
N ARG A 401 -4.00 -28.83 10.71
CA ARG A 401 -5.17 -29.34 9.97
C ARG A 401 -5.29 -28.75 8.56
N LEU A 402 -4.77 -27.53 8.37
CA LEU A 402 -4.79 -26.84 7.09
C LEU A 402 -3.77 -27.41 6.10
N SER A 403 -2.60 -27.86 6.57
CA SER A 403 -1.64 -28.59 5.72
C SER A 403 -2.22 -29.94 5.24
N ALA A 404 -3.00 -30.61 6.09
CA ALA A 404 -3.71 -31.85 5.73
C ALA A 404 -4.85 -31.61 4.74
N LEU A 405 -5.54 -30.46 4.82
CA LEU A 405 -6.55 -30.05 3.83
C LEU A 405 -5.93 -29.66 2.48
N VAL A 406 -4.82 -28.92 2.48
CA VAL A 406 -4.12 -28.54 1.25
C VAL A 406 -3.45 -29.74 0.59
N SER A 407 -2.85 -30.66 1.37
CA SER A 407 -2.25 -31.88 0.81
C SER A 407 -3.30 -32.83 0.24
N ARG A 408 -4.48 -32.92 0.86
CA ARG A 408 -5.61 -33.71 0.34
C ARG A 408 -6.29 -33.08 -0.86
N GLY A 409 -6.36 -31.75 -0.93
CA GLY A 409 -7.08 -31.03 -1.99
C GLY A 409 -6.29 -30.80 -3.28
N THR A 410 -4.95 -30.78 -3.23
CA THR A 410 -4.13 -30.36 -4.39
C THR A 410 -3.46 -31.50 -5.16
N GLY A 411 -3.55 -32.76 -4.70
CA GLY A 411 -2.96 -33.91 -5.39
C GLY A 411 -1.43 -33.88 -5.53
N LEU A 412 -0.75 -32.90 -4.92
CA LEU A 412 0.69 -32.65 -5.05
C LEU A 412 1.58 -33.60 -4.20
N SER A 413 1.02 -34.66 -3.63
CA SER A 413 1.73 -35.55 -2.72
C SER A 413 2.60 -36.63 -3.38
N SER A 414 2.66 -36.76 -4.71
CA SER A 414 3.41 -37.85 -5.36
C SER A 414 4.77 -37.49 -5.95
N ILE A 415 5.23 -36.24 -5.86
CA ILE A 415 6.51 -35.84 -6.50
C ILE A 415 7.65 -35.84 -5.47
N HIS A 416 8.46 -36.91 -5.55
CA HIS A 416 9.77 -37.14 -4.93
C HIS A 416 9.85 -37.53 -3.45
N HIS A 417 9.66 -38.83 -3.19
CA HIS A 417 10.64 -39.58 -2.40
C HIS A 417 11.52 -40.39 -3.37
N ALA A 418 12.67 -39.84 -3.73
CA ALA A 418 13.76 -40.67 -4.23
C ALA A 418 14.29 -41.50 -3.05
N PRO A 419 14.53 -42.81 -3.20
CA PRO A 419 15.09 -43.63 -2.14
C PRO A 419 16.46 -43.09 -1.78
N ALA A 420 16.65 -42.76 -0.49
CA ALA A 420 17.96 -42.43 0.05
C ALA A 420 18.90 -43.60 -0.22
N LYS A 421 19.94 -43.36 -1.03
CA LYS A 421 21.03 -44.32 -1.17
C LYS A 421 21.75 -44.42 0.17
N GLU A 422 21.94 -45.68 0.56
CA GLU A 422 22.53 -46.21 1.77
C GLU A 422 24.06 -45.98 1.81
N GLU A 423 24.52 -44.72 1.79
CA GLU A 423 25.97 -44.38 1.79
C GLU A 423 26.53 -44.05 3.19
N ASP A 424 25.70 -43.81 4.20
CA ASP A 424 26.17 -43.42 5.54
C ASP A 424 26.65 -44.59 6.42
N SER A 425 26.45 -45.84 6.00
CA SER A 425 26.97 -47.02 6.72
C SER A 425 28.48 -47.24 6.52
N ALA A 426 29.08 -46.71 5.45
CA ALA A 426 30.50 -46.96 5.13
C ALA A 426 31.45 -46.02 5.89
N TYR A 427 30.98 -44.85 6.32
CA TYR A 427 31.83 -43.86 7.00
C TYR A 427 32.01 -44.14 8.50
N ALA A 428 31.00 -44.72 9.16
CA ALA A 428 31.08 -45.10 10.57
C ALA A 428 32.02 -46.30 10.82
N SER A 429 32.15 -47.20 9.84
CA SER A 429 33.05 -48.36 9.93
C SER A 429 34.53 -47.97 9.77
N ARG A 430 34.86 -46.94 9.00
CA ARG A 430 36.27 -46.48 8.84
C ARG A 430 36.79 -45.69 10.03
N ALA A 431 35.92 -45.01 10.77
CA ALA A 431 36.32 -44.26 11.96
C ALA A 431 36.64 -45.16 13.17
N THR A 432 36.06 -46.36 13.23
CA THR A 432 36.34 -47.35 14.29
C THR A 432 37.63 -48.13 14.02
N GLU A 433 37.98 -48.37 12.76
CA GLU A 433 39.21 -49.07 12.38
C GLU A 433 40.47 -48.19 12.54
N ALA A 434 40.35 -46.87 12.31
CA ALA A 434 41.45 -45.92 12.53
C ALA A 434 41.81 -45.74 14.02
N LYS A 435 40.86 -45.87 14.95
CA LYS A 435 41.15 -45.81 16.39
C LYS A 435 41.86 -47.07 16.91
N ARG A 436 41.54 -48.24 16.36
CA ARG A 436 42.15 -49.51 16.78
C ARG A 436 43.63 -49.60 16.39
N ASN A 437 44.05 -48.97 15.29
CA ASN A 437 45.46 -48.99 14.86
C ASN A 437 46.37 -48.01 15.61
N VAL A 438 45.81 -47.03 16.34
CA VAL A 438 46.60 -46.11 17.18
C VAL A 438 46.91 -46.73 18.54
N GLU A 439 45.98 -47.48 19.14
CA GLU A 439 46.21 -48.13 20.45
C GLU A 439 47.18 -49.31 20.41
N VAL A 440 47.43 -49.92 19.24
CA VAL A 440 48.39 -51.04 19.11
C VAL A 440 49.84 -50.54 18.97
N GLY A 441 50.06 -49.27 18.62
CA GLY A 441 51.40 -48.69 18.45
C GLY A 441 52.07 -48.19 19.73
N GLU A 442 51.33 -48.00 20.83
CA GLU A 442 51.85 -47.41 22.08
C GLU A 442 52.39 -48.43 23.11
N ASN A 443 52.33 -49.74 22.82
CA ASN A 443 52.84 -50.79 23.73
C ASN A 443 54.19 -51.41 23.28
N VAL A 444 54.93 -50.75 22.38
CA VAL A 444 56.29 -51.15 22.01
C VAL A 444 57.22 -49.93 22.12
N ALA A 445 57.60 -49.60 23.36
CA ALA A 445 58.75 -48.76 23.69
C ALA A 445 59.26 -49.09 25.09
#